data_AF-A0A938MA95-F1
#
_entry.id   AF-A0A938MA95-F1
#
_cell.length_a   1.000
_cell.length_b   1.000
_cell.length_c   1.000
_cell.angle_alpha   90.00
_cell.angle_beta   90.00
_cell.angle_gamma   90.00
#
_symmetry.space_group_name_H-M   'P 1'
#
loop_
_entity.id
_entity.type
_entity.pdbx_description
1 polymer ?
#
loop_
_entity_poly.entity_id
_entity_poly.type
_entity_poly.pdbx_seq_one_letter_code
_entity_poly.pdbx_strand_id
1 'polypeptide(L)'
;MKIEDVFSKLKPVMGKKLNLLWQEYILATPETRKMIEDTLRITLARSVNRTFEAPDILLEPPLAHVAAGEYPLGMVYYANREFHPFGLREDELIQHIGIFGRSGCGKTNVGMALVLSFLRKKKPFLIFDWKRNYRDLLSLPLAEDVLVFTVGRNIAPFHFNPLIPPAGTSPSVWLKKLIDIMAHAYFLGEGCAFLLQKAFDAVYREFGVYSGQIERWPTMADVQKWGSTSTRPRGENPVGWNLRCGL
;
A
#
# COMPACT_ATOMS: atom_id res chain seq x y z
N MET A 1 -14.41 33.83 -12.84
CA MET A 1 -15.23 32.69 -12.35
C MET A 1 -16.61 32.89 -12.91
N LYS A 2 -17.14 31.91 -13.63
CA LYS A 2 -18.50 32.00 -14.18
C LYS A 2 -19.50 31.92 -13.03
N ILE A 3 -20.71 32.43 -13.21
CA ILE A 3 -21.70 32.45 -12.12
C ILE A 3 -22.12 31.03 -11.73
N GLU A 4 -22.19 30.12 -12.69
CA GLU A 4 -22.48 28.70 -12.50
C GLU A 4 -21.48 28.04 -11.55
N ASP A 5 -20.19 28.41 -11.63
CA ASP A 5 -19.15 27.93 -10.72
C ASP A 5 -19.41 28.38 -9.27
N VAL A 6 -19.95 29.60 -9.09
CA VAL A 6 -20.30 30.14 -7.76
C VAL A 6 -21.48 29.37 -7.18
N PHE A 7 -22.49 29.09 -8.00
CA PHE A 7 -23.62 28.27 -7.61
C PHE A 7 -23.19 26.84 -7.23
N SER A 8 -22.36 26.19 -8.04
CA SER A 8 -21.83 24.85 -7.73
C SER A 8 -21.06 24.84 -6.40
N LYS A 9 -20.20 25.85 -6.15
CA LYS A 9 -19.43 25.94 -4.90
C LYS A 9 -20.27 26.28 -3.67
N LEU A 10 -21.34 27.05 -3.81
CA LEU A 10 -22.23 27.36 -2.69
C LEU A 10 -23.21 26.24 -2.37
N LYS A 11 -23.48 25.33 -3.32
CA LYS A 11 -24.48 24.27 -3.18
C LYS A 11 -24.25 23.37 -1.96
N PRO A 12 -23.03 22.88 -1.65
CA PRO A 12 -22.79 22.08 -0.45
C PRO A 12 -23.09 22.83 0.85
N VAL A 13 -22.94 24.16 0.86
CA VAL A 13 -23.09 25.00 2.06
C VAL A 13 -24.52 25.49 2.24
N MET A 14 -25.19 25.91 1.16
CA MET A 14 -26.51 26.53 1.20
C MET A 14 -27.66 25.55 0.91
N GLY A 15 -27.34 24.36 0.38
CA GLY A 15 -28.30 23.29 0.12
C GLY A 15 -29.45 23.73 -0.78
N LYS A 16 -30.67 23.28 -0.45
CA LYS A 16 -31.87 23.48 -1.28
C LYS A 16 -32.26 24.95 -1.50
N LYS A 17 -31.87 25.87 -0.60
CA LYS A 17 -32.16 27.31 -0.74
C LYS A 17 -31.54 27.90 -2.01
N LEU A 18 -30.41 27.35 -2.43
CA LEU A 18 -29.71 27.81 -3.63
C LEU A 18 -30.45 27.46 -4.92
N ASN A 19 -31.26 26.40 -4.92
CA ASN A 19 -32.08 26.03 -6.08
C ASN A 19 -33.18 27.07 -6.35
N LEU A 20 -33.76 27.65 -5.28
CA LEU A 20 -34.74 28.73 -5.42
C LEU A 20 -34.08 30.00 -5.96
N LEU A 21 -32.91 30.36 -5.42
CA LEU A 21 -32.10 31.48 -5.92
C LEU A 21 -31.70 31.32 -7.40
N TRP A 22 -31.45 30.09 -7.85
CA TRP A 22 -31.16 29.81 -9.26
C TRP A 22 -32.39 30.07 -10.15
N GLN A 23 -33.58 29.65 -9.72
CA GLN A 23 -34.83 29.94 -10.42
C GLN A 23 -35.11 31.45 -10.48
N GLU A 24 -34.90 32.16 -9.38
CA GLU A 24 -35.02 33.61 -9.30
C GLU A 24 -34.01 34.30 -10.24
N TYR A 25 -32.76 33.85 -10.27
CA TYR A 25 -31.73 34.37 -11.16
C TYR A 25 -32.10 34.22 -12.65
N ILE A 26 -32.67 33.08 -13.04
CA ILE A 26 -33.13 32.84 -14.42
C ILE A 26 -34.20 33.86 -14.81
N LEU A 27 -35.16 34.15 -13.92
CA LEU A 27 -36.30 35.03 -14.20
C LEU A 27 -36.00 36.53 -13.96
N ALA A 28 -34.88 36.85 -13.30
CA ALA A 28 -34.53 38.20 -12.89
C ALA A 28 -34.15 39.13 -14.06
N THR A 29 -34.36 40.44 -13.85
CA THR A 29 -33.87 41.50 -14.75
C THR A 29 -32.34 41.60 -14.72
N PRO A 30 -31.70 42.26 -15.69
CA PRO A 30 -30.24 42.43 -15.70
C PRO A 30 -29.67 43.04 -14.41
N GLU A 31 -30.35 44.02 -13.82
CA GLU A 31 -29.94 44.69 -12.60
C GLU A 31 -30.02 43.76 -11.39
N THR A 32 -31.13 43.03 -11.27
CA THR A 32 -31.33 42.05 -10.20
C THR A 32 -30.37 40.88 -10.34
N ARG A 33 -30.10 40.39 -11.55
CA ARG A 33 -29.07 39.37 -11.80
C ARG A 33 -27.72 39.83 -11.29
N LYS A 34 -27.28 41.04 -11.65
CA LYS A 34 -26.01 41.60 -11.18
C LYS A 34 -25.95 41.66 -9.65
N MET A 35 -27.03 42.10 -9.00
CA MET A 35 -27.10 42.14 -7.53
C MET A 35 -26.99 40.74 -6.90
N ILE A 36 -27.66 39.74 -7.48
CA ILE A 36 -27.57 38.33 -7.05
C ILE A 36 -26.13 37.82 -7.23
N GLU A 37 -25.49 38.09 -8.37
CA GLU A 37 -24.11 37.68 -8.62
C GLU A 37 -23.13 38.27 -7.61
N ASP A 38 -23.21 39.58 -7.36
CA ASP A 38 -22.34 40.26 -6.41
C ASP A 38 -22.54 39.72 -5.00
N THR A 39 -23.80 39.51 -4.60
CA THR A 39 -24.15 38.92 -3.30
C THR A 39 -23.59 37.51 -3.15
N LEU A 40 -23.79 36.63 -4.14
CA LEU A 40 -23.28 35.25 -4.09
C LEU A 40 -21.75 35.19 -4.05
N ARG A 41 -21.07 36.08 -4.77
CA ARG A 41 -19.60 36.19 -4.71
C ARG A 41 -19.12 36.60 -3.33
N ILE A 42 -19.78 37.55 -2.67
CA ILE A 42 -19.46 37.96 -1.29
C ILE A 42 -19.74 36.81 -0.32
N THR A 43 -20.88 36.13 -0.44
CA THR A 43 -21.23 34.97 0.39
C THR A 43 -20.21 33.86 0.24
N LEU A 44 -19.80 33.53 -0.98
CA LEU A 44 -18.77 32.53 -1.24
C LEU A 44 -17.44 32.94 -0.58
N ALA A 45 -16.99 34.18 -0.77
CA ALA A 45 -15.76 34.68 -0.16
C ALA A 45 -15.77 34.56 1.37
N ARG A 46 -16.90 34.91 2.02
CA ARG A 46 -17.09 34.77 3.47
C ARG A 46 -17.11 33.31 3.92
N SER A 47 -17.84 32.45 3.21
CA SER A 47 -18.00 31.05 3.60
C SER A 47 -16.72 30.22 3.47
N VAL A 48 -15.82 30.62 2.57
CA VAL A 48 -14.59 29.89 2.22
C VAL A 48 -13.36 30.48 2.91
N ASN A 49 -13.51 31.56 3.67
CA ASN A 49 -12.40 32.32 4.24
C ASN A 49 -11.34 32.69 3.18
N ARG A 50 -11.81 32.92 1.94
CA ARG A 50 -10.95 33.08 0.77
C ARG A 50 -10.35 34.48 0.79
N THR A 51 -9.10 34.61 1.22
CA THR A 51 -8.33 35.85 1.11
C THR A 51 -7.70 35.95 -0.29
N PHE A 52 -7.27 37.15 -0.69
CA PHE A 52 -6.55 37.33 -1.96
C PHE A 52 -5.20 36.60 -1.98
N GLU A 53 -4.67 36.25 -0.80
CA GLU A 53 -3.35 35.65 -0.59
C GLU A 53 -3.37 34.11 -0.62
N ALA A 54 -4.52 33.49 -0.34
CA ALA A 54 -4.67 32.03 -0.30
C ALA A 54 -5.95 31.60 -1.03
N PRO A 55 -5.88 31.36 -2.35
CA PRO A 55 -7.01 30.82 -3.09
C PRO A 55 -7.15 29.32 -2.77
N ASP A 56 -7.82 28.99 -1.66
CA ASP A 56 -8.17 27.60 -1.39
C ASP A 56 -8.94 27.01 -2.59
N ILE A 57 -8.47 25.85 -3.06
CA ILE A 57 -9.10 25.11 -4.14
C ILE A 57 -10.29 24.38 -3.54
N LEU A 58 -11.49 24.89 -3.82
CA LEU A 58 -12.74 24.21 -3.47
C LEU A 58 -13.08 23.18 -4.54
N LEU A 59 -12.99 21.91 -4.17
CA LEU A 59 -13.56 20.80 -4.92
C LEU A 59 -14.92 20.46 -4.31
N GLU A 60 -15.94 20.26 -5.16
CA GLU A 60 -17.26 19.85 -4.68
C GLU A 60 -17.11 18.55 -3.88
N PRO A 61 -17.56 18.50 -2.61
CA PRO A 61 -17.40 17.33 -1.80
C PRO A 61 -18.28 16.21 -2.36
N PRO A 62 -17.84 14.95 -2.30
CA PRO A 62 -18.67 13.82 -2.69
C PRO A 62 -19.95 13.78 -1.85
N LEU A 63 -21.00 13.18 -2.41
CA LEU A 63 -22.23 12.91 -1.66
C LEU A 63 -21.93 11.95 -0.50
N ALA A 64 -22.67 12.08 0.60
CA ALA A 64 -22.43 11.28 1.82
C ALA A 64 -22.45 9.77 1.56
N HIS A 65 -23.40 9.27 0.76
CA HIS A 65 -23.48 7.85 0.43
C HIS A 65 -22.33 7.37 -0.48
N VAL A 66 -21.69 8.28 -1.23
CA VAL A 66 -20.54 7.98 -2.09
C VAL A 66 -19.24 7.96 -1.28
N ALA A 67 -19.14 8.79 -0.24
CA ALA A 67 -17.97 8.83 0.65
C ALA A 67 -18.01 7.77 1.76
N ALA A 68 -19.19 7.20 2.02
CA ALA A 68 -19.36 6.16 3.01
C ALA A 68 -18.69 4.84 2.60
N GLY A 69 -18.09 4.17 3.57
CA GLY A 69 -17.47 2.86 3.43
C GLY A 69 -17.28 2.19 4.78
N GLU A 70 -17.17 0.86 4.80
CA GLU A 70 -17.05 0.08 6.03
C GLU A 70 -15.70 0.23 6.75
N TYR A 71 -14.72 0.82 6.07
CA TYR A 71 -13.36 1.06 6.56
C TYR A 71 -13.13 2.56 6.73
N PRO A 72 -13.49 3.14 7.88
CA PRO A 72 -13.40 4.58 8.10
C PRO A 72 -11.95 5.05 8.09
N LEU A 73 -11.69 6.14 7.37
CA LEU A 73 -10.36 6.75 7.22
C LEU A 73 -10.27 8.17 7.76
N GLY A 74 -11.38 8.91 7.76
CA GLY A 74 -11.38 10.29 8.21
C GLY A 74 -12.69 11.00 7.91
N MET A 75 -12.62 12.31 7.75
CA MET A 75 -13.78 13.17 7.48
C MET A 75 -13.57 13.95 6.17
N VAL A 76 -14.66 14.14 5.43
CA VAL A 76 -14.70 15.05 4.29
C VAL A 76 -14.81 16.47 4.82
N TYR A 77 -13.90 17.35 4.37
CA TYR A 77 -13.91 18.77 4.69
C TYR A 77 -14.26 19.58 3.44
N TYR A 78 -15.11 20.60 3.62
CA TYR A 78 -15.41 21.59 2.60
C TYR A 78 -15.44 22.98 3.22
N ALA A 79 -14.68 23.93 2.66
CA ALA A 79 -14.58 25.30 3.17
C ALA A 79 -14.28 25.36 4.69
N ASN A 80 -13.30 24.56 5.15
CA ASN A 80 -12.90 24.41 6.56
C ASN A 80 -14.03 23.96 7.50
N ARG A 81 -15.10 23.36 6.96
CA ARG A 81 -16.18 22.73 7.73
C ARG A 81 -16.15 21.23 7.51
N GLU A 82 -16.35 20.50 8.58
CA GLU A 82 -16.54 19.06 8.55
C GLU A 82 -17.93 18.73 7.98
N PHE A 83 -18.01 17.74 7.09
CA PHE A 83 -19.25 17.36 6.40
C PHE A 83 -19.73 15.97 6.81
N HIS A 84 -19.03 14.93 6.38
CA HIS A 84 -19.42 13.56 6.64
C HIS A 84 -18.20 12.62 6.65
N PRO A 85 -18.32 11.42 7.25
CA PRO A 85 -17.23 10.45 7.29
C PRO A 85 -16.82 10.00 5.89
N PHE A 86 -15.52 9.81 5.72
CA PHE A 86 -14.91 9.16 4.57
C PHE A 86 -14.39 7.78 4.97
N GLY A 87 -14.77 6.76 4.22
CA GLY A 87 -14.28 5.41 4.39
C GLY A 87 -14.14 4.69 3.07
N LEU A 88 -13.32 3.64 3.05
CA LEU A 88 -13.22 2.74 1.92
C LEU A 88 -14.28 1.65 2.01
N ARG A 89 -14.75 1.20 0.85
CA ARG A 89 -15.62 0.04 0.71
C ARG A 89 -14.81 -1.25 0.59
N GLU A 90 -15.43 -2.37 0.93
CA GLU A 90 -14.80 -3.70 0.82
C GLU A 90 -14.27 -3.99 -0.60
N ASP A 91 -15.01 -3.65 -1.64
CA ASP A 91 -14.68 -3.88 -3.05
C ASP A 91 -13.56 -2.96 -3.57
N GLU A 92 -13.29 -1.86 -2.88
CA GLU A 92 -12.18 -0.95 -3.21
C GLU A 92 -10.84 -1.46 -2.65
N LEU A 93 -10.85 -2.15 -1.50
CA LEU A 93 -9.64 -2.69 -0.89
C LEU A 93 -8.90 -3.70 -1.79
N ILE A 94 -9.65 -4.45 -2.61
CA ILE A 94 -9.10 -5.45 -3.54
C ILE A 94 -8.54 -4.84 -4.83
N GLN A 95 -8.73 -3.53 -5.07
CA GLN A 95 -8.28 -2.84 -6.28
C GLN A 95 -6.89 -2.21 -6.14
N HIS A 96 -6.21 -2.46 -5.02
CA HIS A 96 -4.95 -1.85 -4.59
C HIS A 96 -5.07 -0.33 -4.31
N ILE A 97 -4.37 0.14 -3.27
CA ILE A 97 -4.46 1.52 -2.80
C ILE A 97 -3.06 2.10 -2.66
N GLY A 98 -2.85 3.28 -3.24
CA GLY A 98 -1.64 4.07 -3.06
C GLY A 98 -1.88 5.25 -2.11
N ILE A 99 -1.08 5.36 -1.03
CA ILE A 99 -1.11 6.49 -0.10
C ILE A 99 0.16 7.32 -0.28
N PHE A 100 0.02 8.52 -0.82
CA PHE A 100 1.15 9.39 -1.17
C PHE A 100 1.22 10.65 -0.29
N GLY A 101 2.42 11.16 -0.08
CA GLY A 101 2.64 12.39 0.67
C GLY A 101 4.03 12.48 1.29
N ARG A 102 4.43 13.69 1.70
CA ARG A 102 5.75 13.96 2.31
C ARG A 102 5.92 13.29 3.68
N SER A 103 7.14 13.24 4.22
CA SER A 103 7.32 12.81 5.62
C SER A 103 6.51 13.71 6.57
N GLY A 104 5.91 13.14 7.61
CA GLY A 104 5.11 13.88 8.60
C GLY A 104 3.66 14.20 8.19
N CYS A 105 3.21 13.94 6.95
CA CYS A 105 1.82 14.23 6.55
C CYS A 105 0.75 13.22 7.02
N GLY A 106 1.12 12.25 7.88
CA GLY A 106 0.15 11.31 8.44
C GLY A 106 -0.11 10.03 7.63
N LYS A 107 0.69 9.69 6.60
CA LYS A 107 0.54 8.41 5.87
C LYS A 107 0.47 7.17 6.78
N THR A 108 1.35 7.13 7.78
CA THR A 108 1.37 6.03 8.76
C THR A 108 0.06 5.99 9.56
N ASN A 109 -0.53 7.13 9.90
CA ASN A 109 -1.80 7.19 10.63
C ASN A 109 -2.95 6.65 9.78
N VAL A 110 -2.98 6.95 8.48
CA VAL A 110 -3.97 6.36 7.56
C VAL A 110 -3.81 4.83 7.51
N GLY A 111 -2.56 4.35 7.40
CA GLY A 111 -2.28 2.91 7.46
C GLY A 111 -2.72 2.27 8.79
N MET A 112 -2.47 2.93 9.93
CA MET A 112 -2.93 2.46 11.24
C MET A 112 -4.45 2.41 11.34
N ALA A 113 -5.17 3.42 10.81
CA ALA A 113 -6.64 3.43 10.79
C ALA A 113 -7.22 2.23 10.01
N LEU A 114 -6.58 1.86 8.90
CA LEU A 114 -6.93 0.65 8.14
C LEU A 114 -6.67 -0.62 8.94
N VAL A 115 -5.48 -0.76 9.53
CA VAL A 115 -5.12 -1.96 10.31
C VAL A 115 -6.05 -2.13 11.51
N LEU A 116 -6.41 -1.06 12.22
CA LEU A 116 -7.40 -1.11 13.29
C LEU A 116 -8.77 -1.59 12.78
N SER A 117 -9.17 -1.18 11.58
CA SER A 117 -10.41 -1.65 10.95
C SER A 117 -10.33 -3.13 10.57
N PHE A 118 -9.18 -3.59 10.08
CA PHE A 118 -8.93 -5.02 9.79
C PHE A 118 -9.01 -5.87 11.04
N LEU A 119 -8.36 -5.44 12.13
CA LEU A 119 -8.41 -6.16 13.41
C LEU A 119 -9.84 -6.27 13.94
N ARG A 120 -10.59 -5.16 13.98
CA ARG A 120 -12.01 -5.17 14.41
C ARG A 120 -12.89 -6.10 13.58
N LYS A 121 -12.61 -6.21 12.28
CA LYS A 121 -13.34 -7.08 11.34
C LYS A 121 -12.72 -8.48 11.21
N LYS A 122 -11.69 -8.80 11.99
CA LYS A 122 -10.94 -10.08 11.94
C LYS A 122 -10.44 -10.43 10.53
N LYS A 123 -9.94 -9.43 9.80
CA LYS A 123 -9.34 -9.60 8.47
C LYS A 123 -7.85 -9.93 8.60
N PRO A 124 -7.34 -10.96 7.90
CA PRO A 124 -5.91 -11.26 7.91
C PRO A 124 -5.15 -10.16 7.16
N PHE A 125 -3.96 -9.81 7.66
CA PHE A 125 -3.08 -8.83 7.02
C PHE A 125 -1.61 -9.19 7.24
N LEU A 126 -0.76 -8.67 6.35
CA LEU A 126 0.70 -8.73 6.46
C LEU A 126 1.26 -7.32 6.26
N ILE A 127 2.11 -6.86 7.18
CA ILE A 127 2.71 -5.53 7.14
C ILE A 127 4.23 -5.64 7.09
N PHE A 128 4.85 -5.05 6.08
CA PHE A 128 6.29 -4.85 6.01
C PHE A 128 6.68 -3.54 6.72
N ASP A 129 6.98 -3.62 8.01
CA ASP A 129 7.22 -2.45 8.85
C ASP A 129 8.71 -2.14 9.06
N TRP A 130 9.31 -1.45 8.09
CA TRP A 130 10.72 -1.02 8.15
C TRP A 130 11.03 -0.03 9.28
N LYS A 131 10.04 0.78 9.69
CA LYS A 131 10.23 1.84 10.69
C LYS A 131 9.78 1.44 12.09
N ARG A 132 9.16 0.26 12.24
CA ARG A 132 8.61 -0.27 13.50
C ARG A 132 7.48 0.57 14.07
N ASN A 133 6.78 1.31 13.21
CA ASN A 133 5.70 2.20 13.63
C ASN A 133 4.47 1.43 14.13
N TYR A 134 4.23 0.22 13.63
CA TYR A 134 3.00 -0.53 13.93
C TYR A 134 3.09 -1.34 15.23
N ARG A 135 4.25 -1.34 15.91
CA ARG A 135 4.44 -2.10 17.17
C ARG A 135 3.56 -1.61 18.30
N ASP A 136 3.20 -0.33 18.30
CA ASP A 136 2.33 0.24 19.32
C ASP A 136 0.94 -0.40 19.31
N LEU A 137 0.53 -0.99 18.18
CA LEU A 137 -0.72 -1.75 18.08
C LEU A 137 -0.76 -2.96 19.02
N LEU A 138 0.41 -3.53 19.37
CA LEU A 138 0.48 -4.69 20.28
C LEU A 138 0.05 -4.36 21.71
N SER A 139 -0.03 -3.08 22.06
CA SER A 139 -0.59 -2.64 23.35
C SER A 139 -2.12 -2.77 23.41
N LEU A 140 -2.77 -3.00 22.26
CA LEU A 140 -4.23 -3.07 22.17
C LEU A 140 -4.71 -4.51 22.37
N PRO A 141 -5.75 -4.76 23.18
CA PRO A 141 -6.32 -6.11 23.37
C PRO A 141 -6.80 -6.76 22.06
N LEU A 142 -7.27 -5.95 21.11
CA LEU A 142 -7.71 -6.43 19.80
C LEU A 142 -6.58 -6.94 18.89
N ALA A 143 -5.31 -6.78 19.29
CA ALA A 143 -4.13 -7.18 18.54
C ALA A 143 -3.41 -8.40 19.14
N GLU A 144 -4.04 -9.14 20.07
CA GLU A 144 -3.46 -10.30 20.76
C GLU A 144 -2.94 -11.39 19.80
N ASP A 145 -3.62 -11.60 18.67
CA ASP A 145 -3.24 -12.62 17.67
C ASP A 145 -2.18 -12.12 16.66
N VAL A 146 -1.68 -10.89 16.79
CA VAL A 146 -0.72 -10.31 15.83
C VAL A 146 0.67 -10.89 16.06
N LEU A 147 1.16 -11.64 15.07
CA LEU A 147 2.53 -12.15 15.07
C LEU A 147 3.51 -11.08 14.60
N VAL A 148 4.62 -10.92 15.33
CA VAL A 148 5.71 -10.03 14.95
C VAL A 148 6.98 -10.80 14.74
N PHE A 149 7.56 -10.60 13.56
CA PHE A 149 8.86 -11.15 13.22
C PHE A 149 9.90 -10.05 13.03
N THR A 150 11.13 -10.32 13.48
CA THR A 150 12.28 -9.42 13.38
C THR A 150 13.32 -9.99 12.42
N VAL A 151 13.39 -9.42 11.22
CA VAL A 151 14.44 -9.73 10.25
C VAL A 151 15.79 -9.15 10.74
N GLY A 152 16.87 -9.91 10.61
CA GLY A 152 18.23 -9.51 11.02
C GLY A 152 18.45 -9.47 12.54
N ARG A 153 17.52 -10.02 13.35
CA ARG A 153 17.65 -10.09 14.82
C ARG A 153 17.13 -11.42 15.34
N ASN A 154 17.82 -11.95 16.35
CA ASN A 154 17.46 -13.22 16.98
C ASN A 154 16.40 -13.08 18.10
N ILE A 155 15.48 -12.10 17.98
CA ILE A 155 14.44 -11.87 19.01
C ILE A 155 13.17 -12.64 18.66
N ALA A 156 12.67 -12.44 17.44
CA ALA A 156 11.52 -13.17 16.90
C ALA A 156 11.80 -13.50 15.42
N PRO A 157 12.73 -14.42 15.11
CA PRO A 157 13.15 -14.66 13.74
C PRO A 157 12.00 -15.21 12.87
N PHE A 158 11.96 -14.78 11.61
CA PHE A 158 11.12 -15.41 10.59
C PHE A 158 11.94 -16.47 9.85
N HIS A 159 11.78 -17.73 10.22
CA HIS A 159 12.44 -18.84 9.53
C HIS A 159 11.65 -19.23 8.29
N PHE A 160 12.23 -18.99 7.12
CA PHE A 160 11.66 -19.35 5.83
C PHE A 160 12.70 -20.04 4.98
N ASN A 161 12.37 -21.24 4.48
CA ASN A 161 13.22 -21.96 3.56
C ASN A 161 12.61 -21.90 2.15
N PRO A 162 13.15 -21.08 1.23
CA PRO A 162 12.62 -20.96 -0.12
C PRO A 162 12.82 -22.23 -0.94
N LEU A 163 13.63 -23.19 -0.48
CA LEU A 163 13.83 -24.46 -1.15
C LEU A 163 12.73 -25.48 -0.88
N ILE A 164 11.73 -25.14 -0.05
CA ILE A 164 10.53 -25.95 0.16
C ILE A 164 9.44 -25.45 -0.80
N PRO A 165 9.02 -26.23 -1.80
CA PRO A 165 7.93 -25.84 -2.68
C PRO A 165 6.61 -25.68 -1.93
N PRO A 166 5.76 -24.71 -2.28
CA PRO A 166 4.40 -24.65 -1.79
C PRO A 166 3.63 -25.94 -2.10
N ALA A 167 2.67 -26.30 -1.24
CA ALA A 167 1.85 -27.49 -1.40
C ALA A 167 1.20 -27.53 -2.80
N GLY A 168 1.27 -28.69 -3.46
CA GLY A 168 0.75 -28.88 -4.81
C GLY A 168 1.64 -28.36 -5.95
N THR A 169 2.82 -27.81 -5.65
CA THR A 169 3.74 -27.29 -6.69
C THR A 169 4.82 -28.32 -7.01
N SER A 170 5.04 -28.58 -8.31
CA SER A 170 6.15 -29.41 -8.77
C SER A 170 7.49 -28.78 -8.36
N PRO A 171 8.42 -29.52 -7.73
CA PRO A 171 9.71 -28.97 -7.32
C PRO A 171 10.50 -28.36 -8.47
N SER A 172 10.43 -28.95 -9.67
CA SER A 172 11.14 -28.43 -10.85
C SER A 172 10.57 -27.09 -11.32
N VAL A 173 9.25 -26.89 -11.21
CA VAL A 173 8.58 -25.62 -11.55
C VAL A 173 8.90 -24.58 -10.50
N TRP A 174 8.81 -24.94 -9.23
CA TRP A 174 9.13 -24.06 -8.11
C TRP A 174 10.57 -23.56 -8.20
N LEU A 175 11.53 -24.45 -8.49
CA LEU A 175 12.93 -24.09 -8.58
C LEU A 175 13.21 -23.06 -9.67
N LYS A 176 12.62 -23.23 -10.86
CA LYS A 176 12.70 -22.23 -11.93
C LYS A 176 12.15 -20.88 -11.48
N LYS A 177 11.03 -20.88 -10.76
CA LYS A 177 10.42 -19.64 -10.28
C LYS A 177 11.26 -18.96 -9.20
N LEU A 178 11.87 -19.73 -8.30
CA LEU A 178 12.77 -19.20 -7.29
C LEU A 178 14.00 -18.52 -7.93
N ILE A 179 14.60 -19.16 -8.93
CA ILE A 179 15.75 -18.58 -9.66
C ILE A 179 15.36 -17.28 -10.35
N ASP A 180 14.19 -17.24 -11.00
CA ASP A 180 13.65 -16.02 -11.63
C ASP A 180 13.46 -14.89 -10.61
N ILE A 181 12.86 -15.19 -9.45
CA ILE A 181 12.71 -14.22 -8.35
C ILE A 181 14.08 -13.70 -7.87
N MET A 182 15.05 -14.59 -7.68
CA MET A 182 16.40 -14.20 -7.25
C MET A 182 17.12 -13.37 -8.32
N ALA A 183 17.00 -13.75 -9.59
CA ALA A 183 17.60 -13.01 -10.70
C ALA A 183 17.06 -11.59 -10.78
N HIS A 184 15.74 -11.42 -10.62
CA HIS A 184 15.12 -10.10 -10.58
C HIS A 184 15.48 -9.31 -9.32
N ALA A 185 15.44 -9.93 -8.13
CA ALA A 185 15.72 -9.24 -6.87
C ALA A 185 17.17 -8.78 -6.73
N TYR A 186 18.12 -9.54 -7.29
CA TYR A 186 19.56 -9.27 -7.19
C TYR A 186 20.20 -8.80 -8.51
N PHE A 187 19.39 -8.53 -9.55
CA PHE A 187 19.85 -8.11 -10.88
C PHE A 187 20.94 -9.05 -11.46
N LEU A 188 20.72 -10.36 -11.37
CA LEU A 188 21.68 -11.35 -11.82
C LEU A 188 21.67 -11.46 -13.35
N GLY A 189 22.86 -11.55 -13.96
CA GLY A 189 22.99 -11.90 -15.37
C GLY A 189 22.76 -13.40 -15.63
N GLU A 190 22.52 -13.75 -16.90
CA GLU A 190 22.23 -15.12 -17.36
C GLU A 190 23.26 -16.16 -16.89
N GLY A 191 24.55 -15.82 -16.90
CA GLY A 191 25.60 -16.72 -16.42
C GLY A 191 25.45 -17.08 -14.93
N CYS A 192 25.09 -16.11 -14.09
CA CYS A 192 24.85 -16.33 -12.66
C CYS A 192 23.58 -17.16 -12.43
N ALA A 193 22.51 -16.87 -13.18
CA ALA A 193 21.25 -17.62 -13.10
C ALA A 193 21.45 -19.10 -13.47
N PHE A 194 22.23 -19.37 -14.52
CA PHE A 194 22.59 -20.74 -14.93
C PHE A 194 23.39 -21.49 -13.86
N LEU A 195 24.34 -20.82 -13.19
CA LEU A 195 25.11 -21.42 -12.10
C LEU A 195 24.22 -21.72 -10.89
N LEU A 196 23.32 -20.81 -10.52
CA LEU A 196 22.32 -21.05 -9.47
C LEU A 196 21.42 -22.23 -9.82
N GLN A 197 20.96 -22.32 -11.07
CA GLN A 197 20.15 -23.44 -11.53
C GLN A 197 20.86 -24.78 -11.35
N LYS A 198 22.14 -24.86 -11.75
CA LYS A 198 22.95 -26.07 -11.54
C LYS A 198 23.10 -26.42 -10.07
N ALA A 199 23.40 -25.44 -9.23
CA ALA A 199 23.60 -25.65 -7.81
C ALA A 199 22.33 -26.15 -7.12
N PHE A 200 21.20 -25.50 -7.40
CA PHE A 200 19.93 -25.92 -6.84
C PHE A 200 19.47 -27.29 -7.35
N ASP A 201 19.60 -27.57 -8.65
CA ASP A 201 19.21 -28.86 -9.22
C ASP A 201 20.02 -30.01 -8.61
N ALA A 202 21.33 -29.81 -8.44
CA ALA A 202 22.21 -30.79 -7.81
C ALA A 202 21.79 -31.06 -6.36
N VAL A 203 21.53 -30.01 -5.58
CA VAL A 203 21.09 -30.13 -4.19
C VAL A 203 19.69 -30.78 -4.11
N TYR A 204 18.76 -30.45 -5.00
CA TYR A 204 17.44 -31.11 -5.03
C TYR A 204 17.54 -32.62 -5.33
N ARG A 205 18.49 -33.03 -6.18
CA ARG A 205 18.76 -34.46 -6.45
C ARG A 205 19.39 -35.15 -5.25
N GLU A 206 20.41 -34.54 -4.66
CA GLU A 206 21.12 -35.07 -3.50
C GLU A 206 20.18 -35.32 -2.32
N PHE A 207 19.23 -34.41 -2.08
CA PHE A 207 18.27 -34.50 -0.99
C PHE A 207 16.95 -35.19 -1.38
N GLY A 208 16.88 -35.85 -2.55
CA GLY A 208 15.70 -36.63 -2.95
C GLY A 208 14.42 -35.81 -3.17
N VAL A 209 14.52 -34.50 -3.39
CA VAL A 209 13.36 -33.60 -3.50
C VAL A 209 12.49 -33.96 -4.69
N TYR A 210 13.09 -34.32 -5.83
CA TYR A 210 12.35 -34.70 -7.03
C TYR A 210 11.65 -36.05 -6.92
N SER A 211 12.23 -36.99 -6.15
CA SER A 211 11.64 -38.32 -5.93
C SER A 211 10.65 -38.35 -4.76
N GLY A 212 10.55 -37.25 -3.99
CA GLY A 212 9.75 -37.18 -2.76
C GLY A 212 10.35 -37.94 -1.59
N GLN A 213 11.56 -38.48 -1.72
CA GLN A 213 12.28 -39.23 -0.68
C GLN A 213 13.14 -38.26 0.14
N ILE A 214 12.48 -37.35 0.86
CA ILE A 214 13.13 -36.25 1.57
C ILE A 214 13.31 -36.63 3.04
N GLU A 215 14.54 -36.89 3.47
CA GLU A 215 14.88 -37.06 4.90
C GLU A 215 15.02 -35.71 5.62
N ARG A 216 15.61 -34.74 4.94
CA ARG A 216 15.78 -33.35 5.39
C ARG A 216 15.61 -32.43 4.20
N TRP A 217 14.95 -31.28 4.38
CA TRP A 217 14.89 -30.27 3.33
C TRP A 217 16.26 -29.62 3.12
N PRO A 218 16.71 -29.47 1.86
CA PRO A 218 17.90 -28.69 1.57
C PRO A 218 17.72 -27.23 1.97
N THR A 219 18.83 -26.59 2.32
CA THR A 219 18.89 -25.18 2.72
C THR A 219 19.83 -24.40 1.82
N MET A 220 19.78 -23.06 1.88
CA MET A 220 20.73 -22.21 1.15
C MET A 220 22.19 -22.48 1.55
N ALA A 221 22.45 -23.00 2.75
CA ALA A 221 23.80 -23.40 3.18
C ALA A 221 24.31 -24.62 2.39
N ASP A 222 23.43 -25.57 2.06
CA ASP A 222 23.78 -26.75 1.26
C ASP A 222 24.10 -26.34 -0.18
N VAL A 223 23.38 -25.36 -0.72
CA VAL A 223 23.63 -24.75 -2.04
C VAL A 223 24.96 -24.00 -2.07
N GLN A 224 25.26 -23.23 -1.04
CA GLN A 224 26.55 -22.55 -0.89
C GLN A 224 27.71 -23.55 -0.79
N LYS A 225 27.54 -24.61 0.00
CA LYS A 225 28.53 -25.68 0.14
C LYS A 225 28.81 -26.31 -1.22
N TRP A 226 27.77 -26.71 -1.96
CA TRP A 226 27.91 -27.26 -3.31
C TRP A 226 28.67 -26.33 -4.24
N GLY A 227 28.29 -25.04 -4.26
CA GLY A 227 28.98 -24.03 -5.07
C GLY A 227 30.47 -23.94 -4.75
N SER A 228 30.84 -23.91 -3.47
CA SER A 228 32.23 -23.83 -3.03
C SER A 228 33.08 -25.06 -3.39
N THR A 229 32.48 -26.25 -3.45
CA THR A 229 33.18 -27.51 -3.75
C THR A 229 33.26 -27.80 -5.24
N SER A 230 32.22 -27.45 -6.00
CA SER A 230 32.06 -27.85 -7.39
C SER A 230 32.63 -26.84 -8.39
N THR A 231 32.89 -25.60 -7.98
CA THR A 231 33.49 -24.57 -8.84
C THR A 231 34.98 -24.32 -8.59
N ARG A 232 35.71 -25.22 -7.92
CA ARG A 232 37.19 -25.14 -7.92
C ARG A 232 37.68 -25.37 -9.35
N PRO A 233 38.26 -24.37 -10.04
CA PRO A 233 38.78 -24.58 -11.38
C PRO A 233 39.95 -25.56 -11.30
N ARG A 234 40.05 -26.50 -12.24
CA ARG A 234 41.34 -27.12 -12.54
C ARG A 234 42.23 -26.01 -13.13
N GLY A 235 42.97 -25.29 -12.29
CA GLY A 235 44.15 -24.53 -12.72
C GLY A 235 44.07 -23.01 -12.84
N GLU A 236 43.01 -22.31 -12.44
CA GLU A 236 43.00 -20.83 -12.44
C GLU A 236 42.36 -20.23 -11.19
N ASN A 237 42.75 -18.98 -10.89
CA ASN A 237 42.53 -18.25 -9.63
C ASN A 237 41.10 -18.36 -9.08
N PRO A 238 40.92 -18.53 -7.75
CA PRO A 238 39.62 -18.71 -7.15
C PRO A 238 38.79 -17.44 -7.29
N VAL A 239 37.76 -17.48 -8.14
CA VAL A 239 36.63 -16.53 -8.04
C VAL A 239 35.88 -16.92 -6.76
N GLY A 240 36.31 -16.35 -5.64
CA GLY A 240 35.69 -16.60 -4.35
C GLY A 240 34.20 -16.25 -4.43
N TRP A 241 33.34 -17.25 -4.22
CA TRP A 241 31.93 -17.03 -3.95
C TRP A 241 31.76 -16.35 -2.60
N ASN A 242 32.07 -15.06 -2.53
CA ASN A 242 31.65 -14.21 -1.42
C ASN A 242 30.17 -13.84 -1.64
N LEU A 243 29.30 -14.86 -1.61
CA LEU A 243 27.90 -14.68 -1.26
C LEU A 243 27.85 -14.38 0.24
N ARG A 244 28.39 -13.23 0.65
CA ARG A 244 27.95 -12.57 1.87
C ARG A 244 26.57 -12.01 1.54
N CYS A 245 25.57 -12.88 1.53
CA CYS A 245 24.20 -12.46 1.77
C CYS A 245 24.20 -11.92 3.20
N GLY A 246 24.42 -10.61 3.33
CA GLY A 246 24.14 -9.90 4.56
C GLY A 246 22.65 -10.02 4.84
N LEU A 247 22.32 -10.90 5.78
CA LEU A 247 21.10 -10.85 6.57
C LEU A 247 21.47 -10.37 7.97
#